data_AF-A0A2G5HIL9-F1
#
_entry.id   AF-A0A2G5HIL9-F1
#
_cell.length_a   1.000
_cell.length_b   1.000
_cell.length_c   1.000
_cell.angle_alpha   90.00
_cell.angle_beta   90.00
_cell.angle_gamma   90.00
#
_symmetry.space_group_name_H-M   'P 1'
#
loop_
_entity.id
_entity.type
_entity.pdbx_description
1 polymer ?
#
loop_
_entity_poly.entity_id
_entity_poly.type
_entity_poly.pdbx_seq_one_letter_code
_entity_poly.pdbx_strand_id
1 'polypeptide(L)'
;MTSHNQINATQDIVQQLPGEVVAHIASYTDNESLSNLRLTSQDAADKTASEFAKRHLKVLDLKLPVTKEESFSSGLPCPLVDEEFSTTVKFIEQNDLGGYVQRITFSEESDQDDFSIECRIRLRIFFLQLTSLRAISVKFQCVPAAKFFLSFLATVPKIPLTELNLHGASINSASQLMPVLRNFSASLNRIHFEGVRMPRKDWIRVFNYIRDGMNVNRLCLYKVQATEDKDDEMLLDSVLPENEQYYVCDPESKEWWHITKEFTIMHGQAGVKDGLGDVITLMERVS
;
A
#
# COMPACT_ATOMS: atom_id res chain seq x y z
N MET A 1 24.47 71.15 0.85
CA MET A 1 23.44 70.88 -0.17
C MET A 1 23.43 69.38 -0.43
N THR A 2 22.27 68.75 -0.18
CA THR A 2 21.68 67.52 -0.81
C THR A 2 22.59 66.30 -1.03
N SER A 3 22.45 65.21 -0.26
CA SER A 3 21.48 64.08 -0.35
C SER A 3 21.70 63.08 -1.50
N HIS A 4 22.07 61.83 -1.20
CA HIS A 4 21.21 60.64 -1.39
C HIS A 4 21.88 59.31 -0.99
N ASN A 5 21.01 58.35 -0.69
CA ASN A 5 21.15 57.10 0.04
C ASN A 5 22.08 56.02 -0.57
N GLN A 6 22.64 55.22 0.35
CA GLN A 6 22.78 53.75 0.39
C GLN A 6 22.56 52.95 -0.91
N ILE A 7 23.42 51.97 -1.17
CA ILE A 7 23.20 50.54 -0.86
C ILE A 7 24.55 49.81 -0.96
N ASN A 8 24.85 49.03 0.08
CA ASN A 8 26.05 48.20 0.21
C ASN A 8 25.90 46.99 -0.72
N ALA A 9 26.79 46.84 -1.70
CA ALA A 9 26.75 45.80 -2.73
C ALA A 9 27.25 44.43 -2.20
N THR A 10 26.60 43.93 -1.15
CA THR A 10 26.62 42.52 -0.74
C THR A 10 25.21 41.90 -0.80
N GLN A 11 24.28 42.56 -1.50
CA GLN A 11 23.01 41.96 -1.91
C GLN A 11 23.14 41.40 -3.33
N ASP A 12 23.78 40.25 -3.45
CA ASP A 12 23.53 39.34 -4.57
C ASP A 12 23.27 37.94 -3.99
N ILE A 13 22.01 37.77 -3.60
CA ILE A 13 21.18 36.57 -3.77
C ILE A 13 21.94 35.24 -3.65
N VAL A 14 22.42 34.97 -2.44
CA VAL A 14 22.60 33.58 -2.01
C VAL A 14 21.20 33.10 -1.63
N GLN A 15 20.53 32.39 -2.55
CA GLN A 15 19.43 31.49 -2.20
C GLN A 15 20.03 30.39 -1.31
N GLN A 16 20.18 30.71 -0.03
CA GLN A 16 20.35 29.72 1.01
C GLN A 16 19.02 28.98 1.07
N LEU A 17 19.04 27.67 0.80
CA LEU A 17 18.13 26.75 1.47
C LEU A 17 18.11 27.17 2.95
N PRO A 18 16.95 27.15 3.65
CA PRO A 18 16.95 27.44 5.08
C PRO A 18 17.98 26.50 5.71
N GLY A 19 19.08 27.07 6.22
CA GLY A 19 20.20 26.30 6.75
C GLY A 19 19.74 25.33 7.84
N GLU A 20 18.60 25.60 8.45
CA GLU A 20 17.89 24.75 9.40
C GLU A 20 17.39 23.44 8.79
N VAL A 21 16.88 23.37 7.55
CA VAL A 21 16.38 22.10 6.98
C VAL A 21 17.53 21.16 6.63
N VAL A 22 18.62 21.70 6.07
CA VAL A 22 19.83 20.93 5.75
C VAL A 22 20.59 20.55 7.02
N ALA A 23 20.69 21.44 8.01
CA ALA A 23 21.31 21.13 9.30
C ALA A 23 20.46 20.17 10.16
N HIS A 24 19.14 20.21 10.04
CA HIS A 24 18.25 19.31 10.77
C HIS A 24 18.22 17.92 10.15
N ILE A 25 18.37 17.80 8.82
CA ILE A 25 18.63 16.51 8.13
C ILE A 25 20.04 16.02 8.47
N ALA A 26 21.03 16.92 8.50
CA ALA A 26 22.42 16.60 8.85
C ALA A 26 22.66 16.39 10.36
N SER A 27 21.72 16.73 11.24
CA SER A 27 21.82 16.39 12.67
C SER A 27 21.35 14.97 12.97
N TYR A 28 20.79 14.27 11.98
CA TYR A 28 20.44 12.85 12.06
C TYR A 28 21.45 11.93 11.35
N THR A 29 22.60 12.47 10.91
CA THR A 29 23.61 11.78 10.06
C THR A 29 24.33 10.61 10.72
N ASP A 30 24.25 10.47 12.05
CA ASP A 30 24.96 9.40 12.77
C ASP A 30 24.10 8.12 12.96
N ASN A 31 22.88 8.09 12.43
CA ASN A 31 21.97 6.96 12.59
C ASN A 31 21.85 6.17 11.27
N GLU A 32 22.56 5.04 11.17
CA GLU A 32 22.52 4.10 10.02
C GLU A 32 21.10 3.68 9.60
N SER A 33 20.15 3.85 10.52
CA SER A 33 18.72 3.54 10.46
C SER A 33 17.91 4.39 9.48
N LEU A 34 18.37 5.59 9.08
CA LEU A 34 17.72 6.40 8.04
C LEU A 34 18.14 6.01 6.61
N SER A 35 18.74 4.84 6.44
CA SER A 35 19.18 4.32 5.14
C SER A 35 18.05 4.05 4.15
N ASN A 36 16.81 3.85 4.60
CA ASN A 36 15.63 3.77 3.73
C ASN A 36 15.17 5.16 3.23
N LEU A 37 15.45 6.19 4.04
CA LEU A 37 15.47 7.60 3.65
C LEU A 37 16.84 8.01 3.12
N ARG A 38 17.67 7.11 2.55
CA ARG A 38 18.76 7.53 1.64
C ARG A 38 18.13 8.16 0.39
N LEU A 39 17.56 9.36 0.57
CA LEU A 39 18.07 10.61 -0.01
C LEU A 39 19.13 10.30 -1.08
N THR A 40 18.65 9.86 -2.23
CA THR A 40 19.38 9.90 -3.50
C THR A 40 19.47 11.37 -3.95
N SER A 41 19.99 12.22 -3.07
CA SER A 41 20.48 13.55 -3.38
C SER A 41 22.00 13.43 -3.48
N GLN A 42 22.48 12.73 -4.52
CA GLN A 42 23.82 13.00 -5.03
C GLN A 42 23.85 14.32 -5.82
N ASP A 43 22.68 14.89 -6.13
CA ASP A 43 22.56 16.17 -6.81
C ASP A 43 22.15 17.26 -5.84
N ALA A 44 23.05 18.21 -5.62
CA ALA A 44 22.79 19.52 -5.00
C ALA A 44 21.86 20.41 -5.87
N ALA A 45 20.92 19.82 -6.61
CA ALA A 45 20.12 20.47 -7.64
C ALA A 45 18.70 20.86 -7.17
N ASP A 46 18.24 20.36 -6.02
CA ASP A 46 16.92 20.72 -5.48
C ASP A 46 17.03 22.00 -4.64
N LYS A 47 16.41 23.09 -5.12
CA LYS A 47 16.47 24.41 -4.49
C LYS A 47 15.37 24.60 -3.45
N THR A 48 14.40 23.68 -3.37
CA THR A 48 13.28 23.72 -2.41
C THR A 48 12.82 22.33 -1.99
N ALA A 49 12.18 22.23 -0.81
CA ALA A 49 11.53 21.01 -0.33
C ALA A 49 10.45 20.48 -1.28
N SER A 50 9.77 21.37 -2.03
CA SER A 50 8.78 20.99 -3.05
C SER A 50 9.42 20.32 -4.27
N GLU A 51 10.58 20.80 -4.73
CA GLU A 51 11.31 20.18 -5.85
C GLU A 51 11.81 18.78 -5.47
N PHE A 52 12.36 18.65 -4.26
CA PHE A 52 12.72 17.37 -3.69
C PHE A 52 11.53 16.41 -3.60
N ALA A 53 10.40 16.87 -3.03
CA ALA A 53 9.19 16.06 -2.89
C ALA A 53 8.63 15.59 -4.24
N LYS A 54 8.62 16.45 -5.26
CA LYS A 54 8.21 16.08 -6.63
C LYS A 54 9.06 14.98 -7.24
N ARG A 55 10.35 14.94 -6.90
CA ARG A 55 11.31 13.97 -7.45
C ARG A 55 11.30 12.66 -6.68
N HIS A 56 11.23 12.72 -5.35
CA HIS A 56 11.56 11.57 -4.50
C HIS A 56 10.38 11.01 -3.69
N LEU A 57 9.30 11.77 -3.44
CA LEU A 57 8.18 11.30 -2.60
C LEU A 57 7.05 10.61 -3.36
N LYS A 58 7.19 10.37 -4.67
CA LYS A 58 6.16 9.67 -5.46
C LYS A 58 5.87 8.26 -4.94
N VAL A 59 6.89 7.58 -4.45
CA VAL A 59 6.81 6.25 -3.85
C VAL A 59 7.35 6.35 -2.44
N LEU A 60 6.55 5.92 -1.47
CA LEU A 60 6.91 5.94 -0.06
C LEU A 60 6.86 4.51 0.48
N ASP A 61 8.00 4.02 0.94
CA ASP A 61 8.08 2.72 1.60
C ASP A 61 8.09 2.94 3.11
N LEU A 62 7.10 2.38 3.79
CA LEU A 62 6.89 2.52 5.22
C LEU A 62 6.89 1.15 5.88
N LYS A 63 7.50 1.08 7.06
CA LYS A 63 7.33 -0.06 7.95
C LYS A 63 6.12 0.18 8.83
N LEU A 64 5.26 -0.83 8.99
CA LEU A 64 4.14 -0.75 9.92
C LEU A 64 4.66 -0.99 11.35
N PRO A 65 4.60 0.01 12.25
CA PRO A 65 5.00 -0.20 13.63
C PRO A 65 3.98 -1.04 14.37
N VAL A 66 4.40 -2.18 14.90
CA VAL A 66 3.59 -3.04 15.76
C VAL A 66 4.28 -3.15 17.12
N THR A 67 3.75 -2.44 18.11
CA THR A 67 4.23 -2.48 19.50
C THR A 67 3.09 -2.73 20.48
N LYS A 68 3.36 -3.62 21.43
CA LYS A 68 2.43 -4.07 22.49
C LYS A 68 1.90 -2.90 23.32
N GLU A 69 0.61 -2.92 23.65
CA GLU A 69 0.13 -2.19 24.82
C GLU A 69 0.78 -2.83 26.05
N GLU A 70 1.83 -2.23 26.59
CA GLU A 70 2.07 -2.37 28.02
C GLU A 70 0.91 -1.65 28.73
N SER A 71 0.18 -2.41 29.53
CA SER A 71 -0.91 -1.93 30.36
C SER A 71 -0.45 -0.78 31.25
N PHE A 72 -0.65 0.47 30.82
CA PHE A 72 -0.39 1.66 31.64
C PHE A 72 -1.65 2.01 32.44
N SER A 73 -1.70 1.49 33.67
CA SER A 73 -2.17 2.32 34.77
C SER A 73 -1.15 3.45 34.97
N SER A 74 -1.64 4.65 35.25
CA SER A 74 -0.89 5.92 35.44
C SER A 74 -0.46 6.64 34.16
N GLY A 75 -0.86 7.91 34.05
CA GLY A 75 -0.73 8.73 32.84
C GLY A 75 0.70 9.11 32.46
N LEU A 76 0.90 9.22 31.13
CA LEU A 76 2.10 9.60 30.34
C LEU A 76 3.05 8.45 29.96
N PRO A 77 3.67 8.45 28.75
CA PRO A 77 3.16 8.72 27.40
C PRO A 77 3.09 7.44 26.51
N CYS A 78 2.38 7.55 25.38
CA CYS A 78 2.07 6.53 24.36
C CYS A 78 3.16 5.48 24.06
N PRO A 79 2.78 4.19 23.84
CA PRO A 79 3.70 3.17 23.35
C PRO A 79 4.20 3.55 21.95
N LEU A 80 5.52 3.45 21.78
CA LEU A 80 6.28 3.89 20.62
C LEU A 80 5.80 3.24 19.32
N VAL A 81 5.06 4.03 18.53
CA VAL A 81 5.14 3.99 17.07
C VAL A 81 6.63 4.03 16.71
N ASP A 82 7.11 3.07 15.90
CA ASP A 82 8.49 3.06 15.38
C ASP A 82 8.92 4.49 15.06
N GLU A 83 10.06 4.89 15.64
CA GLU A 83 10.59 6.23 15.53
C GLU A 83 10.77 6.61 14.05
N GLU A 84 11.05 5.64 13.17
CA GLU A 84 11.16 5.82 11.72
C GLU A 84 9.82 6.22 11.08
N PHE A 85 8.73 5.49 11.37
CA PHE A 85 7.38 5.82 10.88
C PHE A 85 6.92 7.18 11.42
N SER A 86 7.09 7.40 12.73
CA SER A 86 6.70 8.64 13.40
C SER A 86 7.46 9.85 12.84
N THR A 87 8.76 9.70 12.57
CA THR A 87 9.60 10.76 11.99
C THR A 87 9.22 11.04 10.54
N THR A 88 8.99 10.00 9.73
CA THR A 88 8.60 10.15 8.32
C THR A 88 7.24 10.83 8.19
N VAL A 89 6.26 10.39 8.99
CA VAL A 89 4.92 11.01 9.01
C VAL A 89 5.02 12.47 9.47
N LYS A 90 5.72 12.75 10.58
CA LYS A 90 5.91 14.13 11.05
C LYS A 90 6.59 15.02 10.02
N PHE A 91 7.60 14.51 9.31
CA PHE A 91 8.28 15.28 8.27
C PHE A 91 7.32 15.65 7.12
N ILE A 92 6.50 14.69 6.67
CA ILE A 92 5.50 14.92 5.62
C ILE A 92 4.44 15.93 6.11
N GLU A 93 3.97 15.78 7.35
CA GLU A 93 2.99 16.65 7.98
C GLU A 93 3.49 18.10 8.13
N GLN A 94 4.71 18.27 8.67
CA GLN A 94 5.30 19.59 8.95
C GLN A 94 5.61 20.39 7.68
N ASN A 95 5.83 19.69 6.55
CA ASN A 95 6.23 20.30 5.29
C ASN A 95 5.12 20.29 4.23
N ASP A 96 3.90 19.87 4.56
CA ASP A 96 2.74 19.76 3.65
C ASP A 96 3.06 18.96 2.36
N LEU A 97 3.76 17.83 2.52
CA LEU A 97 4.27 17.04 1.39
C LEU A 97 3.36 15.86 0.99
N GLY A 98 2.24 15.66 1.70
CA GLY A 98 1.34 14.53 1.45
C GLY A 98 0.77 14.51 0.03
N GLY A 99 0.61 15.67 -0.60
CA GLY A 99 0.16 15.81 -1.99
C GLY A 99 1.13 15.27 -3.05
N TYR A 100 2.35 14.84 -2.69
CA TYR A 100 3.31 14.25 -3.63
C TYR A 100 3.34 12.73 -3.59
N VAL A 101 2.78 12.11 -2.56
CA VAL A 101 2.79 10.66 -2.37
C VAL A 101 1.76 10.00 -3.25
N GLN A 102 2.20 9.12 -4.15
CA GLN A 102 1.33 8.42 -5.11
C GLN A 102 1.22 6.92 -4.82
N ARG A 103 2.25 6.33 -4.22
CA ARG A 103 2.29 4.92 -3.82
C ARG A 103 2.80 4.79 -2.40
N ILE A 104 2.18 3.90 -1.63
CA ILE A 104 2.70 3.47 -0.34
C ILE A 104 2.92 1.97 -0.34
N THR A 105 4.11 1.53 0.09
CA THR A 105 4.39 0.14 0.42
C THR A 105 4.44 0.00 1.93
N PHE A 106 3.71 -0.95 2.49
CA PHE A 106 3.82 -1.32 3.90
C PHE A 106 4.52 -2.68 4.01
N SER A 107 5.61 -2.73 4.77
CA SER A 107 6.25 -3.98 5.20
C SER A 107 6.11 -4.13 6.72
N GLU A 108 5.64 -5.29 7.14
CA GLU A 108 5.58 -5.65 8.56
C GLU A 108 6.94 -6.16 9.08
N GLU A 109 7.27 -5.85 10.35
CA GLU A 109 8.48 -6.32 11.04
C GLU A 109 8.22 -7.11 12.35
N SER A 110 6.96 -7.35 12.77
CA SER A 110 6.72 -7.98 14.08
C SER A 110 5.48 -8.88 14.14
N ASP A 111 5.59 -9.99 14.89
CA ASP A 111 4.58 -11.06 15.04
C ASP A 111 3.50 -10.76 16.09
N GLN A 112 3.15 -9.50 16.36
CA GLN A 112 2.31 -9.18 17.52
C GLN A 112 0.84 -8.86 17.22
N ASP A 113 -0.01 -9.27 18.16
CA ASP A 113 -1.47 -9.36 18.04
C ASP A 113 -2.24 -8.06 18.31
N ASP A 114 -1.59 -6.99 18.79
CA ASP A 114 -2.32 -5.82 19.29
C ASP A 114 -1.93 -4.51 18.61
N PHE A 115 -2.94 -3.86 18.01
CA PHE A 115 -2.80 -2.58 17.34
C PHE A 115 -3.56 -1.51 18.12
N SER A 116 -2.83 -0.55 18.68
CA SER A 116 -3.41 0.51 19.52
C SER A 116 -4.38 1.41 18.74
N ILE A 117 -5.37 1.96 19.47
CA ILE A 117 -6.31 2.97 18.95
C ILE A 117 -5.54 4.19 18.39
N GLU A 118 -4.45 4.58 19.06
CA GLU A 118 -3.58 5.68 18.64
C GLU A 118 -2.95 5.45 17.26
N CYS A 119 -2.49 4.22 16.99
CA CYS A 119 -1.95 3.86 15.67
C CYS A 119 -3.01 4.06 14.56
N ARG A 120 -4.26 3.67 14.81
CA ARG A 120 -5.38 3.91 13.87
C ARG A 120 -5.62 5.39 13.62
N ILE A 121 -5.59 6.22 14.67
CA ILE A 121 -5.81 7.66 14.57
C ILE A 121 -4.70 8.30 13.74
N ARG A 122 -3.43 7.98 14.02
CA ARG A 122 -2.29 8.51 13.26
C ARG A 122 -2.30 8.08 11.81
N LEU A 123 -2.53 6.79 11.53
CA LEU A 123 -2.67 6.31 10.15
C LEU A 123 -3.82 7.05 9.43
N ARG A 124 -4.94 7.30 10.11
CA ARG A 124 -6.05 8.04 9.51
C ARG A 124 -5.69 9.48 9.19
N ILE A 125 -5.03 10.18 10.11
CA ILE A 125 -4.56 11.56 9.92
C ILE A 125 -3.58 11.60 8.74
N PHE A 126 -2.63 10.67 8.71
CA PHE A 126 -1.68 10.55 7.62
C PHE A 126 -2.38 10.35 6.26
N PHE A 127 -3.30 9.38 6.17
CA PHE A 127 -4.07 9.13 4.94
C PHE A 127 -4.94 10.30 4.46
N LEU A 128 -5.39 11.17 5.37
CA LEU A 128 -6.13 12.39 4.99
C LEU A 128 -5.25 13.38 4.22
N GLN A 129 -3.94 13.37 4.42
CA GLN A 129 -3.00 14.28 3.75
C GLN A 129 -2.54 13.75 2.39
N LEU A 130 -2.69 12.45 2.15
CA LEU A 130 -2.20 11.76 0.96
C LEU A 130 -3.18 11.89 -0.22
N THR A 131 -3.49 13.13 -0.59
CA THR A 131 -4.49 13.48 -1.63
C THR A 131 -4.13 12.95 -3.02
N SER A 132 -2.85 12.73 -3.28
CA SER A 132 -2.34 12.16 -4.52
C SER A 132 -2.16 10.65 -4.49
N LEU A 133 -2.51 9.96 -3.39
CA LEU A 133 -2.34 8.52 -3.29
C LEU A 133 -3.21 7.80 -4.34
N ARG A 134 -2.59 6.91 -5.10
CA ARG A 134 -3.22 6.12 -6.16
C ARG A 134 -2.95 4.62 -6.04
N ALA A 135 -1.90 4.22 -5.31
CA ALA A 135 -1.53 2.82 -5.14
C ALA A 135 -1.17 2.51 -3.68
N ILE A 136 -1.65 1.38 -3.17
CA ILE A 136 -1.25 0.83 -1.87
C ILE A 136 -0.78 -0.60 -2.10
N SER A 137 0.40 -0.91 -1.57
CA SER A 137 1.00 -2.23 -1.58
C SER A 137 1.29 -2.64 -0.16
N VAL A 138 0.82 -3.80 0.28
CA VAL A 138 1.08 -4.27 1.65
C VAL A 138 1.57 -5.69 1.63
N LYS A 139 2.69 -5.91 2.31
CA LYS A 139 3.28 -7.24 2.53
C LYS A 139 3.11 -7.62 3.99
N PHE A 140 2.23 -8.60 4.21
CA PHE A 140 1.97 -9.19 5.52
C PHE A 140 2.91 -10.37 5.74
N GLN A 141 3.40 -10.48 6.97
CA GLN A 141 4.14 -11.64 7.45
C GLN A 141 3.31 -12.41 8.49
N CYS A 142 2.39 -11.74 9.19
CA CYS A 142 1.48 -12.36 10.15
C CYS A 142 -0.03 -12.10 9.87
N VAL A 143 -0.90 -12.92 10.48
CA VAL A 143 -2.37 -12.86 10.31
C VAL A 143 -3.02 -11.62 10.96
N PRO A 144 -2.67 -11.23 12.21
CA PRO A 144 -3.26 -10.07 12.89
C PRO A 144 -3.14 -8.76 12.12
N ALA A 145 -1.99 -8.52 11.48
CA ALA A 145 -1.75 -7.30 10.71
C ALA A 145 -2.63 -7.16 9.48
N ALA A 146 -2.90 -8.27 8.78
CA ALA A 146 -3.85 -8.28 7.67
C ALA A 146 -5.23 -7.82 8.14
N LYS A 147 -5.73 -8.36 9.27
CA LYS A 147 -7.03 -7.96 9.81
C LYS A 147 -7.07 -6.49 10.22
N PHE A 148 -6.04 -6.00 10.91
CA PHE A 148 -5.95 -4.60 11.29
C PHE A 148 -5.97 -3.69 10.08
N PHE A 149 -5.07 -3.92 9.12
CA PHE A 149 -4.89 -3.04 7.99
C PHE A 149 -6.12 -3.02 7.07
N LEU A 150 -6.73 -4.19 6.81
CA LEU A 150 -7.98 -4.27 6.06
C LEU A 150 -9.11 -3.52 6.79
N SER A 151 -9.22 -3.67 8.11
CA SER A 151 -10.21 -2.92 8.89
C SER A 151 -9.98 -1.40 8.83
N PHE A 152 -8.72 -0.97 8.83
CA PHE A 152 -8.35 0.44 8.67
C PHE A 152 -8.73 0.95 7.28
N LEU A 153 -8.29 0.28 6.21
CA LEU A 153 -8.60 0.65 4.81
C LEU A 153 -10.10 0.72 4.52
N ALA A 154 -10.90 -0.13 5.17
CA ALA A 154 -12.36 -0.09 5.07
C ALA A 154 -12.98 1.21 5.59
N THR A 155 -12.25 1.96 6.43
CA THR A 155 -12.68 3.23 7.04
C THR A 155 -11.94 4.45 6.52
N VAL A 156 -10.93 4.25 5.65
CA VAL A 156 -10.16 5.34 5.06
C VAL A 156 -11.07 6.20 4.18
N PRO A 157 -10.92 7.54 4.22
CA PRO A 157 -11.64 8.47 3.34
C PRO A 157 -11.54 8.06 1.87
N LYS A 158 -12.55 8.42 1.06
CA LYS A 158 -12.62 8.09 -0.39
C LYS A 158 -11.55 8.84 -1.19
N ILE A 159 -10.30 8.43 -1.04
CA ILE A 159 -9.21 8.73 -1.98
C ILE A 159 -9.44 7.92 -3.27
N PRO A 160 -9.05 8.44 -4.45
CA PRO A 160 -9.21 7.74 -5.71
C PRO A 160 -8.12 6.67 -5.86
N LEU A 161 -8.13 5.68 -4.98
CA LEU A 161 -7.19 4.57 -4.99
C LEU A 161 -7.44 3.72 -6.24
N THR A 162 -6.43 3.61 -7.10
CA THR A 162 -6.51 2.89 -8.38
C THR A 162 -5.85 1.52 -8.36
N GLU A 163 -4.95 1.26 -7.41
CA GLU A 163 -4.17 0.03 -7.31
C GLU A 163 -4.09 -0.45 -5.85
N LEU A 164 -4.40 -1.73 -5.63
CA LEU A 164 -4.29 -2.42 -4.35
C LEU A 164 -3.52 -3.72 -4.54
N ASN A 165 -2.38 -3.84 -3.86
CA ASN A 165 -1.57 -5.05 -3.85
C ASN A 165 -1.52 -5.59 -2.41
N LEU A 166 -1.93 -6.85 -2.22
CA LEU A 166 -1.83 -7.56 -0.94
C LEU A 166 -0.94 -8.78 -1.12
N HIS A 167 0.11 -8.88 -0.33
CA HIS A 167 1.08 -9.96 -0.36
C HIS A 167 1.08 -10.71 0.98
N GLY A 168 0.97 -12.03 0.98
CA GLY A 168 1.05 -12.87 2.18
C GLY A 168 -0.12 -12.73 3.16
N ALA A 169 -1.26 -12.15 2.73
CA ALA A 169 -2.37 -11.89 3.64
C ALA A 169 -3.11 -13.19 4.00
N SER A 170 -3.22 -13.49 5.29
CA SER A 170 -4.09 -14.55 5.80
C SER A 170 -5.46 -14.01 6.17
N ILE A 171 -6.47 -14.35 5.39
CA ILE A 171 -7.83 -13.80 5.51
C ILE A 171 -8.79 -14.94 5.83
N ASN A 172 -9.37 -14.91 7.02
CA ASN A 172 -10.23 -15.99 7.50
C ASN A 172 -11.64 -15.96 6.89
N SER A 173 -12.05 -14.81 6.34
CA SER A 173 -13.38 -14.64 5.72
C SER A 173 -13.41 -13.48 4.74
N ALA A 174 -14.22 -13.61 3.68
CA ALA A 174 -14.52 -12.53 2.74
C ALA A 174 -15.01 -11.25 3.45
N SER A 175 -15.64 -11.37 4.63
CA SER A 175 -16.08 -10.23 5.44
C SER A 175 -14.96 -9.26 5.85
N GLN A 176 -13.70 -9.70 5.85
CA GLN A 176 -12.54 -8.84 6.17
C GLN A 176 -12.07 -8.02 4.95
N LEU A 177 -12.15 -8.59 3.74
CA LEU A 177 -11.67 -7.94 2.50
C LEU A 177 -12.77 -7.15 1.77
N MET A 178 -14.00 -7.66 1.78
CA MET A 178 -15.14 -7.06 1.07
C MET A 178 -15.41 -5.59 1.45
N PRO A 179 -15.30 -5.15 2.72
CA PRO A 179 -15.46 -3.74 3.06
C PRO A 179 -14.43 -2.83 2.36
N VAL A 180 -13.18 -3.29 2.22
CA VAL A 180 -12.12 -2.55 1.51
C VAL A 180 -12.46 -2.42 0.03
N LEU A 181 -12.79 -3.54 -0.62
CA LEU A 181 -13.16 -3.54 -2.04
C LEU A 181 -14.39 -2.67 -2.31
N ARG A 182 -15.39 -2.69 -1.41
CA ARG A 182 -16.56 -1.81 -1.49
C ARG A 182 -16.20 -0.34 -1.35
N ASN A 183 -15.34 0.01 -0.39
CA ASN A 183 -14.92 1.38 -0.15
C ASN A 183 -14.26 2.00 -1.39
N PHE A 184 -13.46 1.22 -2.12
CA PHE A 184 -12.73 1.66 -3.31
C PHE A 184 -13.33 1.19 -4.64
N SER A 185 -14.53 0.61 -4.65
CA SER A 185 -15.15 -0.03 -5.82
C SER A 185 -15.23 0.86 -7.07
N ALA A 186 -15.41 2.18 -6.87
CA ALA A 186 -15.54 3.16 -7.94
C ALA A 186 -14.20 3.61 -8.55
N SER A 187 -13.08 3.50 -7.81
CA SER A 187 -11.77 3.99 -8.25
C SER A 187 -10.76 2.87 -8.53
N LEU A 188 -10.93 1.72 -7.87
CA LEU A 188 -9.97 0.63 -7.93
C LEU A 188 -10.04 -0.05 -9.29
N ASN A 189 -8.90 -0.02 -9.99
CA ASN A 189 -8.77 -0.48 -11.36
C ASN A 189 -7.78 -1.67 -11.47
N ARG A 190 -6.81 -1.73 -10.56
CA ARG A 190 -5.79 -2.77 -10.52
C ARG A 190 -5.79 -3.46 -9.16
N ILE A 191 -5.84 -4.78 -9.18
CA ILE A 191 -5.80 -5.60 -7.98
C ILE A 191 -4.74 -6.68 -8.16
N HIS A 192 -3.87 -6.82 -7.16
CA HIS A 192 -2.89 -7.90 -7.10
C HIS A 192 -2.98 -8.61 -5.76
N PHE A 193 -3.24 -9.91 -5.80
CA PHE A 193 -3.13 -10.79 -4.64
C PHE A 193 -1.97 -11.78 -4.86
N GLU A 194 -1.00 -11.75 -3.98
CA GLU A 194 0.14 -12.67 -3.97
C GLU A 194 0.19 -13.43 -2.64
N GLY A 195 0.21 -14.76 -2.65
CA GLY A 195 0.29 -15.54 -1.41
C GLY A 195 -0.86 -15.24 -0.43
N VAL A 196 -1.99 -14.73 -0.93
CA VAL A 196 -3.17 -14.47 -0.11
C VAL A 196 -3.90 -15.77 0.08
N ARG A 197 -4.32 -16.07 1.31
CA ARG A 197 -5.04 -17.31 1.64
C ARG A 197 -6.38 -17.01 2.30
N MET A 198 -7.41 -17.74 1.87
CA MET A 198 -8.81 -17.59 2.34
C MET A 198 -9.62 -18.86 2.00
N PRO A 199 -10.73 -19.18 2.69
CA PRO A 199 -11.56 -20.33 2.33
C PRO A 199 -12.07 -20.25 0.88
N ARG A 200 -12.14 -21.38 0.16
CA ARG A 200 -12.56 -21.42 -1.25
C ARG A 200 -13.91 -20.73 -1.49
N LYS A 201 -14.90 -20.99 -0.64
CA LYS A 201 -16.23 -20.34 -0.69
C LYS A 201 -16.17 -18.82 -0.59
N ASP A 202 -15.20 -18.29 0.14
CA ASP A 202 -15.01 -16.85 0.33
C ASP A 202 -14.22 -16.23 -0.82
N TRP A 203 -13.30 -16.98 -1.45
CA TRP A 203 -12.71 -16.60 -2.75
C TRP A 203 -13.79 -16.44 -3.82
N ILE A 204 -14.71 -17.41 -3.95
CA ILE A 204 -15.84 -17.33 -4.89
C ILE A 204 -16.66 -16.05 -4.64
N ARG A 205 -16.94 -15.70 -3.38
CA ARG A 205 -17.67 -14.46 -3.05
C ARG A 205 -16.91 -13.20 -3.46
N VAL A 206 -15.61 -13.14 -3.19
CA VAL A 206 -14.76 -12.01 -3.58
C VAL A 206 -14.68 -11.88 -5.09
N PHE A 207 -14.48 -12.99 -5.81
CA PHE A 207 -14.42 -13.01 -7.27
C PHE A 207 -15.74 -12.61 -7.92
N ASN A 208 -16.87 -13.11 -7.44
CA ASN A 208 -18.19 -12.66 -7.91
C ASN A 208 -18.35 -11.15 -7.72
N TYR A 209 -17.92 -10.61 -6.57
CA TYR A 209 -17.99 -9.17 -6.32
C TYR A 209 -17.09 -8.34 -7.26
N ILE A 210 -15.86 -8.80 -7.52
CA ILE A 210 -14.96 -8.12 -8.45
C ILE A 210 -15.53 -8.17 -9.88
N ARG A 211 -16.01 -9.35 -10.31
CA ARG A 211 -16.59 -9.58 -11.65
C ARG A 211 -17.79 -8.68 -11.91
N ASP A 212 -18.73 -8.65 -10.97
CA ASP A 212 -20.06 -8.08 -11.20
C ASP A 212 -20.21 -6.66 -10.63
N GLY A 213 -19.40 -6.30 -9.64
CA GLY A 213 -19.56 -5.08 -8.84
C GLY A 213 -18.46 -4.03 -9.03
N MET A 214 -17.44 -4.28 -9.84
CA MET A 214 -16.27 -3.39 -9.99
C MET A 214 -15.86 -3.20 -11.45
N ASN A 215 -15.13 -2.12 -11.73
CA ASN A 215 -14.59 -1.79 -13.06
C ASN A 215 -13.08 -2.05 -13.15
N VAL A 216 -12.65 -3.22 -12.70
CA VAL A 216 -11.23 -3.63 -12.67
C VAL A 216 -10.75 -3.94 -14.09
N ASN A 217 -9.66 -3.31 -14.52
CA ASN A 217 -9.01 -3.58 -15.81
C ASN A 217 -7.82 -4.54 -15.67
N ARG A 218 -7.32 -4.78 -14.45
CA ARG A 218 -6.24 -5.75 -14.24
C ARG A 218 -6.40 -6.46 -12.92
N LEU A 219 -6.47 -7.79 -12.98
CA LEU A 219 -6.44 -8.66 -11.83
C LEU A 219 -5.28 -9.63 -11.96
N CYS A 220 -4.42 -9.68 -10.94
CA CYS A 220 -3.32 -10.63 -10.86
C CYS A 220 -3.47 -11.45 -9.58
N LEU A 221 -3.50 -12.78 -9.72
CA LEU A 221 -3.50 -13.73 -8.62
C LEU A 221 -2.21 -14.54 -8.76
N TYR A 222 -1.36 -14.51 -7.75
CA TYR A 222 -0.11 -15.27 -7.75
C TYR A 222 -0.01 -16.07 -6.47
N LYS A 223 0.13 -17.40 -6.59
CA LYS A 223 0.22 -18.32 -5.46
C LYS A 223 -0.87 -18.10 -4.40
N VAL A 224 -2.09 -17.79 -4.84
CA VAL A 224 -3.23 -17.64 -3.93
C VAL A 224 -3.69 -19.02 -3.46
N GLN A 225 -4.08 -19.13 -2.20
CA GLN A 225 -4.33 -20.41 -1.55
C GLN A 225 -5.77 -20.53 -1.02
N ALA A 226 -6.29 -21.74 -1.03
CA ALA A 226 -7.52 -22.10 -0.35
C ALA A 226 -7.19 -22.70 1.02
N THR A 227 -7.68 -22.08 2.10
CA THR A 227 -7.55 -22.66 3.44
C THR A 227 -8.67 -23.69 3.64
N GLU A 228 -8.41 -24.96 3.33
CA GLU A 228 -9.26 -26.08 3.73
C GLU A 228 -8.70 -26.74 5.00
N ASP A 229 -9.50 -27.54 5.71
CA ASP A 229 -9.29 -27.95 7.11
C ASP A 229 -7.97 -28.71 7.42
N LYS A 230 -7.11 -29.00 6.44
CA LYS A 230 -5.90 -29.82 6.69
C LYS A 230 -4.59 -29.36 6.06
N ASP A 231 -4.57 -28.66 4.91
CA ASP A 231 -3.33 -28.14 4.32
C ASP A 231 -3.61 -26.90 3.44
N ASP A 232 -2.66 -25.94 3.42
CA ASP A 232 -2.72 -24.76 2.55
C ASP A 232 -2.41 -25.18 1.09
N GLU A 233 -3.43 -25.55 0.32
CA GLU A 233 -3.31 -25.87 -1.11
C GLU A 233 -3.44 -24.62 -1.99
N MET A 234 -2.80 -24.59 -3.17
CA MET A 234 -3.07 -23.50 -4.11
C MET A 234 -4.54 -23.56 -4.53
N LEU A 235 -5.12 -22.38 -4.74
CA LEU A 235 -6.56 -22.23 -4.97
C LEU A 235 -7.08 -23.12 -6.08
N LEU A 236 -6.25 -23.35 -7.10
CA LEU A 236 -6.59 -24.10 -8.30
C LEU A 236 -5.94 -25.50 -8.39
N ASP A 237 -5.23 -25.97 -7.36
CA ASP A 237 -4.49 -27.24 -7.42
C ASP A 237 -5.40 -28.46 -7.58
N SER A 238 -6.53 -28.47 -6.88
CA SER A 238 -7.50 -29.57 -6.87
C SER A 238 -8.48 -29.54 -8.05
N VAL A 239 -8.55 -28.43 -8.78
CA VAL A 239 -9.50 -28.20 -9.89
C VAL A 239 -8.82 -28.22 -11.26
N LEU A 240 -7.52 -27.95 -11.33
CA LEU A 240 -6.72 -28.03 -12.55
C LEU A 240 -5.84 -29.30 -12.54
N PRO A 241 -5.83 -30.10 -13.61
CA PRO A 241 -4.80 -31.13 -13.83
C PRO A 241 -3.38 -30.55 -13.86
N GLU A 242 -2.35 -31.35 -13.55
CA GLU A 242 -0.94 -30.92 -13.41
C GLU A 242 -0.33 -30.20 -14.63
N ASN A 243 -0.97 -30.24 -15.80
CA ASN A 243 -0.47 -29.62 -17.03
C ASN A 243 -1.54 -28.82 -17.79
N GLU A 244 -2.69 -28.53 -17.19
CA GLU A 244 -3.73 -27.73 -17.84
C GLU A 244 -3.49 -26.22 -17.66
N GLN A 245 -3.55 -25.50 -18.78
CA GLN A 245 -3.52 -24.05 -18.83
C GLN A 245 -4.74 -23.59 -19.61
N TYR A 246 -5.53 -22.68 -19.03
CA TYR A 246 -6.62 -22.02 -19.74
C TYR A 246 -6.10 -20.68 -20.21
N TYR A 247 -6.08 -20.47 -21.52
CA TYR A 247 -5.58 -19.24 -22.12
C TYR A 247 -6.56 -18.76 -23.17
N VAL A 248 -6.98 -17.50 -23.02
CA VAL A 248 -7.51 -16.69 -24.12
C VAL A 248 -6.54 -15.52 -24.24
N CYS A 249 -5.43 -15.79 -24.92
CA CYS A 249 -4.32 -14.85 -25.06
C CYS A 249 -4.18 -14.46 -26.52
N ASP A 250 -4.74 -13.31 -26.86
CA ASP A 250 -4.19 -12.48 -27.91
C ASP A 250 -3.49 -11.31 -27.21
N PRO A 251 -2.15 -11.31 -27.06
CA PRO A 251 -1.43 -10.21 -26.42
C PRO A 251 -1.62 -8.86 -27.14
N GLU A 252 -2.04 -8.89 -28.41
CA GLU A 252 -2.40 -7.69 -29.18
C GLU A 252 -3.83 -7.21 -28.87
N SER A 253 -4.68 -8.11 -28.34
CA SER A 253 -5.98 -7.76 -27.79
C SER A 253 -5.82 -6.95 -26.49
N LYS A 254 -6.71 -5.97 -26.31
CA LYS A 254 -6.80 -5.20 -25.07
C LYS A 254 -7.43 -6.01 -23.92
N GLU A 255 -8.07 -7.12 -24.25
CA GLU A 255 -8.89 -7.96 -23.37
C GLU A 255 -8.41 -9.41 -23.46
N TRP A 256 -7.85 -9.97 -22.38
CA TRP A 256 -7.30 -11.33 -22.35
C TRP A 256 -7.16 -11.88 -20.92
N TRP A 257 -7.05 -13.21 -20.79
CA TRP A 257 -6.73 -13.87 -19.53
C TRP A 257 -5.92 -15.14 -19.71
N HIS A 258 -5.14 -15.47 -18.68
CA HIS A 258 -4.35 -16.67 -18.56
C HIS A 258 -4.48 -17.21 -17.14
N ILE A 259 -4.94 -18.46 -17.02
CA ILE A 259 -5.18 -19.15 -15.75
C ILE A 259 -4.28 -20.40 -15.70
N THR A 260 -3.47 -20.48 -14.64
CA THR A 260 -2.66 -21.65 -14.26
C THR A 260 -2.82 -21.91 -12.76
N LYS A 261 -2.27 -23.03 -12.27
CA LYS A 261 -2.25 -23.34 -10.83
C LYS A 261 -1.56 -22.26 -9.99
N GLU A 262 -0.42 -21.77 -10.46
CA GLU A 262 0.42 -20.85 -9.69
C GLU A 262 0.10 -19.37 -9.95
N PHE A 263 -0.35 -19.03 -11.15
CA PHE A 263 -0.65 -17.64 -11.49
C PHE A 263 -1.85 -17.52 -12.41
N THR A 264 -2.66 -16.50 -12.14
CA THR A 264 -3.75 -16.08 -13.00
C THR A 264 -3.61 -14.59 -13.27
N ILE A 265 -3.59 -14.21 -14.55
CA ILE A 265 -3.50 -12.81 -14.98
C ILE A 265 -4.68 -12.53 -15.90
N MET A 266 -5.39 -11.45 -15.62
CA MET A 266 -6.52 -10.99 -16.41
C MET A 266 -6.33 -9.51 -16.73
N HIS A 267 -6.60 -9.15 -17.98
CA HIS A 267 -6.39 -7.81 -18.50
C HIS A 267 -7.59 -7.34 -19.31
N GLY A 268 -7.93 -6.07 -19.15
CA GLY A 268 -9.12 -5.47 -19.72
C GLY A 268 -10.37 -5.81 -18.90
N GLN A 269 -11.41 -4.97 -18.99
CA GLN A 269 -12.61 -5.16 -18.16
C GLN A 269 -13.40 -6.41 -18.54
N ALA A 270 -13.49 -6.71 -19.85
CA ALA A 270 -14.11 -7.94 -20.32
C ALA A 270 -13.23 -9.15 -19.99
N GLY A 271 -11.91 -9.04 -20.19
CA GLY A 271 -10.97 -10.12 -19.86
C GLY A 271 -10.95 -10.47 -18.37
N VAL A 272 -11.09 -9.48 -17.48
CA VAL A 272 -11.28 -9.71 -16.04
C VAL A 272 -12.62 -10.39 -15.76
N LYS A 273 -13.70 -9.99 -16.43
CA LYS A 273 -15.02 -10.59 -16.19
C LYS A 273 -15.09 -12.04 -16.64
N ASP A 274 -14.66 -12.30 -17.85
CA ASP A 274 -14.70 -13.63 -18.47
C ASP A 274 -13.71 -14.57 -17.76
N GLY A 275 -12.48 -14.09 -17.51
CA GLY A 275 -11.47 -14.85 -16.75
C GLY A 275 -11.92 -15.20 -15.33
N LEU A 276 -12.58 -14.28 -14.61
CA LEU A 276 -13.16 -14.59 -13.30
C LEU A 276 -14.33 -15.58 -13.42
N GLY A 277 -15.13 -15.50 -14.49
CA GLY A 277 -16.18 -16.49 -14.78
C GLY A 277 -15.62 -17.91 -14.89
N ASP A 278 -14.52 -18.07 -15.63
CA ASP A 278 -13.82 -19.35 -15.77
C ASP A 278 -13.26 -19.85 -14.45
N VAL A 279 -12.55 -18.99 -13.69
CA VAL A 279 -12.00 -19.34 -12.37
C VAL A 279 -13.08 -19.78 -11.40
N ILE A 280 -14.20 -19.04 -11.31
CA ILE A 280 -15.33 -19.39 -10.43
C ILE A 280 -15.92 -20.75 -10.85
N THR A 281 -16.14 -20.96 -12.15
CA THR A 281 -16.68 -22.21 -12.68
C THR A 281 -15.79 -23.40 -12.34
N LEU A 282 -14.46 -23.24 -12.43
CA LEU A 282 -13.50 -24.28 -12.03
C LEU A 282 -13.62 -24.60 -10.53
N MET A 283 -13.68 -23.57 -9.69
CA MET A 283 -13.77 -23.73 -8.23
C MET A 283 -15.07 -24.41 -7.77
N GLU A 284 -16.19 -24.16 -8.46
CA GLU A 284 -17.49 -24.75 -8.14
C GLU A 284 -17.59 -26.24 -8.47
N ARG A 285 -16.70 -26.80 -9.31
CA ARG A 285 -16.69 -28.24 -9.66
C ARG A 285 -16.26 -29.17 -8.52
N VAL A 286 -15.57 -28.63 -7.52
CA VAL A 286 -14.99 -29.39 -6.38
C VAL A 286 -15.73 -29.05 -5.07
N SER A 287 -16.88 -28.37 -5.16
CA SER A 287 -17.72 -27.95 -4.02
C SER A 287 -18.81 -28.95 -3.67
#